data_AF-A0A2P5AS21-F1
#
_entry.id   AF-A0A2P5AS21-F1
#
_cell.length_a   1.000
_cell.length_b   1.000
_cell.length_c   1.000
_cell.angle_alpha   90.00
_cell.angle_beta   90.00
_cell.angle_gamma   90.00
#
_symmetry.space_group_name_H-M   'P 1'
#
loop_
_entity.id
_entity.type
_entity.pdbx_description
1 polymer ?
#
loop_
_entity_poly.entity_id
_entity_poly.type
_entity_poly.pdbx_seq_one_letter_code
_entity_poly.pdbx_strand_id
1 'polypeptide(L)'
;MLNTSVVMLLAMLEVALLRDKLGFNDAFNYKDKPDLKLALKKNFLDGIDIYFDNVGAEMLEVVVANMNTFGGIEVCEVIFKYTDASK
;
A
#
# COMPACT_ATOMS: atom_id res chain seq x y z
N MET A 1 -12.04 16.58 -12.75
CA MET A 1 -10.77 15.91 -12.37
C MET A 1 -11.16 14.55 -11.80
N LEU A 2 -10.70 13.46 -12.42
CA LEU A 2 -10.90 12.13 -11.86
C LEU A 2 -9.97 12.03 -10.64
N ASN A 3 -10.53 11.82 -9.45
CA ASN A 3 -9.74 11.52 -8.25
C ASN A 3 -9.18 10.11 -8.42
N THR A 4 -7.99 9.99 -9.01
CA THR A 4 -7.29 8.70 -9.08
C THR A 4 -6.75 8.38 -7.69
N SER A 5 -7.23 7.30 -7.09
CA SER A 5 -6.76 6.86 -5.77
C SER A 5 -5.53 5.97 -5.94
N VAL A 6 -4.35 6.52 -5.63
CA VAL A 6 -3.07 5.80 -5.67
C VAL A 6 -2.71 5.32 -4.27
N VAL A 7 -2.57 4.01 -4.10
CA VAL A 7 -2.07 3.40 -2.87
C VAL A 7 -0.64 2.95 -3.08
N MET A 8 0.32 3.75 -2.58
CA MET A 8 1.71 3.32 -2.48
C MET A 8 1.98 2.93 -1.03
N LEU A 9 2.04 1.63 -0.77
CA LEU A 9 2.42 1.15 0.55
C LEU A 9 3.95 0.99 0.61
N LEU A 10 4.60 2.00 1.18
CA LEU A 10 6.04 1.99 1.41
C LEU A 10 6.33 1.55 2.84
N ALA A 11 6.87 0.34 3.00
CA ALA A 11 7.30 -0.16 4.30
C ALA A 11 8.54 0.55 4.89
N MET A 12 9.11 1.54 4.16
CA MET A 12 10.41 2.13 4.50
C MET A 12 10.43 3.66 4.56
N LEU A 13 9.39 4.37 4.10
CA LEU A 13 9.37 5.84 4.08
C LEU A 13 8.37 6.39 5.10
N GLU A 14 8.75 7.50 5.73
CA GLU A 14 7.93 8.19 6.74
C GLU A 14 6.66 8.79 6.09
N VAL A 15 5.52 8.67 6.77
CA VAL A 15 4.21 9.15 6.27
C VAL A 15 4.25 10.64 5.89
N ALA A 16 4.96 11.46 6.66
CA ALA A 16 5.13 12.88 6.39
C ALA A 16 5.88 13.13 5.07
N LEU A 17 6.91 12.33 4.75
CA LEU A 17 7.64 12.45 3.49
C LEU A 17 6.74 12.14 2.30
N LEU A 18 5.88 11.13 2.42
CA LEU A 18 4.94 10.75 1.36
C LEU A 18 3.93 11.86 1.06
N ARG A 19 3.34 12.45 2.10
CA ARG A 19 2.33 13.50 1.95
C ARG A 19 2.95 14.85 1.58
N ASP A 20 3.99 15.25 2.29
CA ASP A 20 4.50 16.63 2.24
C ASP A 20 5.52 16.84 1.12
N LYS A 21 6.28 15.81 0.74
CA LYS A 21 7.34 15.92 -0.29
C LYS A 21 7.02 15.23 -1.60
N LEU A 22 6.31 14.10 -1.55
CA LEU A 22 6.00 13.31 -2.75
C LEU A 22 4.59 13.54 -3.29
N GLY A 23 3.75 14.28 -2.56
CA GLY A 23 2.44 14.74 -3.04
C GLY A 23 1.35 13.67 -3.02
N PHE A 24 1.51 12.62 -2.20
CA PHE A 24 0.47 11.62 -2.03
C PHE A 24 -0.74 12.19 -1.29
N ASN A 25 -1.94 11.87 -1.76
CA ASN A 25 -3.19 12.28 -1.14
C ASN A 25 -3.36 11.71 0.28
N ASP A 26 -2.97 10.45 0.49
CA ASP A 26 -2.97 9.82 1.80
C ASP A 26 -1.86 8.77 1.93
N ALA A 27 -1.40 8.57 3.17
CA ALA A 27 -0.39 7.58 3.50
C ALA A 27 -0.52 7.18 4.98
N PHE A 28 -0.25 5.91 5.29
CA PHE A 28 -0.25 5.41 6.66
C PHE A 28 0.80 4.31 6.82
N ASN A 29 1.32 4.17 8.03
CA ASN A 29 2.18 3.06 8.40
C ASN A 29 1.33 1.84 8.76
N TYR A 30 1.52 0.74 8.03
CA TYR A 30 0.77 -0.50 8.25
C TYR A 30 1.08 -1.15 9.60
N LYS A 31 2.28 -0.93 10.18
CA LYS A 31 2.68 -1.48 11.49
C LYS A 31 1.89 -0.88 12.66
N ASP A 32 1.33 0.30 12.47
CA ASP A 32 0.56 1.02 13.49
C ASP A 32 -0.94 0.65 13.46
N LYS A 33 -1.33 -0.25 12.54
CA LYS A 33 -2.72 -0.67 12.34
C LYS A 33 -2.92 -2.09 12.86
N PRO A 34 -3.68 -2.28 13.95
CA PRO A 34 -4.01 -3.61 14.44
C PRO A 34 -4.95 -4.36 13.49
N ASP A 35 -5.71 -3.65 12.64
CA ASP A 35 -6.54 -4.21 11.58
C ASP A 35 -6.34 -3.43 10.29
N LEU A 36 -5.56 -4.01 9.38
CA LEU A 36 -5.23 -3.48 8.06
C LEU A 36 -6.44 -3.44 7.12
N LYS A 37 -7.36 -4.40 7.23
CA LYS A 37 -8.60 -4.44 6.43
C LYS A 37 -9.47 -3.24 6.75
N LEU A 38 -9.64 -2.97 8.04
CA LEU A 38 -10.46 -1.86 8.51
C LEU A 38 -9.80 -0.51 8.17
N ALA A 39 -8.48 -0.41 8.26
CA ALA A 39 -7.74 0.78 7.89
C ALA A 39 -7.88 1.12 6.39
N LEU A 40 -7.67 0.13 5.51
CA LEU A 40 -7.82 0.33 4.07
C LEU A 40 -9.24 0.73 3.69
N LYS A 41 -10.24 0.05 4.24
CA LYS A 41 -11.65 0.37 3.95
C LYS A 41 -12.05 1.79 4.38
N LYS A 42 -11.48 2.30 5.48
CA LYS A 42 -11.73 3.68 5.95
C LYS A 42 -11.08 4.73 5.07
N ASN A 43 -9.90 4.44 4.53
CA ASN A 43 -9.12 5.40 3.76
C ASN A 43 -9.48 5.38 2.26
N PHE A 44 -10.00 4.25 1.75
CA PHE A 44 -10.32 4.05 0.34
C PHE A 44 -11.79 3.67 0.16
N LEU A 45 -12.69 4.57 0.57
CA LEU A 45 -14.14 4.37 0.44
C LEU A 45 -14.58 4.26 -1.03
N ASP A 46 -13.84 4.92 -1.93
CA ASP A 46 -14.08 4.92 -3.38
C ASP A 46 -13.29 3.82 -4.11
N GLY A 47 -12.65 2.91 -3.37
CA GLY A 47 -11.82 1.83 -3.92
C GLY A 47 -10.41 2.25 -4.34
N ILE A 48 -9.64 1.28 -4.83
CA ILE A 48 -8.22 1.44 -5.19
C ILE A 48 -8.05 1.29 -6.71
N ASP A 49 -7.47 2.30 -7.36
CA ASP A 49 -7.20 2.27 -8.80
C ASP A 49 -5.80 1.75 -9.12
N ILE A 50 -4.80 2.11 -8.30
CA ILE A 50 -3.40 1.70 -8.50
C ILE A 50 -2.80 1.28 -7.17
N TYR A 51 -2.21 0.08 -7.12
CA TYR A 51 -1.44 -0.41 -5.99
C TYR A 51 0.00 -0.73 -6.40
N PHE A 52 0.96 -0.17 -5.67
CA PHE A 52 2.38 -0.53 -5.81
C PHE A 52 2.75 -1.54 -4.72
N ASP A 53 2.89 -2.81 -5.10
CA ASP A 53 3.21 -3.88 -4.15
C ASP A 53 4.71 -3.98 -3.90
N ASN A 54 5.10 -3.78 -2.64
CA ASN A 54 6.47 -3.98 -2.13
C ASN A 54 6.50 -4.89 -0.89
N VAL A 55 5.35 -5.41 -0.45
CA VAL A 55 5.20 -6.14 0.82
C VAL A 55 4.65 -7.55 0.58
N GLY A 56 3.70 -7.68 -0.34
CA GLY A 56 3.03 -8.94 -0.66
C GLY A 56 2.15 -9.49 0.48
N ALA A 57 1.87 -10.79 0.39
CA ALA A 57 1.14 -11.58 1.38
C ALA A 57 -0.26 -11.03 1.72
N GLU A 58 -0.63 -11.02 3.00
CA GLU A 58 -1.94 -10.60 3.49
C GLU A 58 -2.33 -9.20 3.01
N MET A 59 -1.36 -8.32 2.78
CA MET A 59 -1.63 -6.98 2.28
C MET A 59 -2.21 -6.97 0.86
N LEU A 60 -1.61 -7.76 -0.03
CA LEU A 60 -2.06 -7.89 -1.41
C LEU A 60 -3.50 -8.41 -1.46
N GLU A 61 -3.85 -9.40 -0.63
CA GLU A 61 -5.22 -9.93 -0.56
C GLU A 61 -6.24 -8.86 -0.19
N VAL A 62 -5.92 -8.02 0.80
CA VAL A 62 -6.83 -6.95 1.23
C VAL A 62 -6.95 -5.88 0.15
N VAL A 63 -5.86 -5.51 -0.51
CA VAL A 63 -5.90 -4.51 -1.58
C VAL A 63 -6.73 -5.01 -2.76
N VAL A 64 -6.50 -6.24 -3.22
CA VAL A 64 -7.27 -6.85 -4.31
C VAL A 64 -8.76 -6.87 -3.99
N ALA A 65 -9.13 -7.16 -2.74
CA ALA A 65 -10.53 -7.16 -2.30
C ALA A 65 -11.20 -5.76 -2.29
N ASN A 66 -10.42 -4.68 -2.38
CA ASN A 66 -10.91 -3.29 -2.39
C ASN A 66 -10.53 -2.54 -3.68
N MET A 67 -10.04 -3.24 -4.72
CA MET A 67 -9.72 -2.61 -6.00
C MET A 67 -10.96 -2.30 -6.82
N ASN A 68 -10.89 -1.20 -7.57
CA ASN A 68 -11.87 -0.85 -8.59
C ASN A 68 -11.72 -1.74 -9.82
N THR A 69 -12.81 -1.90 -10.57
CA THR A 69 -12.75 -2.53 -11.89
C THR A 69 -11.75 -1.76 -12.76
N PHE A 70 -10.85 -2.49 -13.43
CA PHE A 70 -9.71 -1.93 -14.18
C PHE A 70 -8.59 -1.31 -13.35
N GLY A 71 -8.61 -1.53 -12.02
CA GLY A 71 -7.47 -1.21 -11.16
C GLY A 71 -6.22 -2.01 -11.54
N GLY A 72 -5.06 -1.39 -11.40
CA GLY A 72 -3.75 -1.94 -11.73
C GLY A 72 -2.92 -2.23 -10.49
N ILE A 73 -2.17 -3.33 -10.51
CA ILE A 73 -1.15 -3.64 -9.50
C ILE A 73 0.21 -3.65 -10.17
N GLU A 74 1.08 -2.75 -9.72
CA GLU A 74 2.47 -2.70 -10.09
C GLU A 74 3.28 -3.42 -9.02
N VAL A 75 3.72 -4.63 -9.31
CA VAL A 75 4.53 -5.42 -8.38
C VAL A 75 5.98 -5.00 -8.52
N CYS A 76 6.46 -4.18 -7.58
CA CYS A 76 7.88 -3.82 -7.49
C CYS A 76 8.57 -4.85 -6.58
N GLU A 77 8.93 -6.01 -7.14
CA GLU A 77 9.78 -6.96 -6.41
C GLU A 77 11.19 -6.38 -6.19
N VAL A 78 11.46 -5.88 -4.99
CA VAL A 78 12.80 -5.96 -4.37
C VAL A 78 12.66 -6.26 -2.88
N ILE A 79 12.27 -7.48 -2.53
CA ILE A 79 12.56 -8.02 -1.20
C ILE A 79 14.02 -8.48 -1.24
N PHE A 80 14.93 -7.62 -0.79
CA PHE A 80 16.32 -7.95 -0.53
C PHE A 80 16.33 -9.17 0.42
N LYS A 81 16.65 -10.36 -0.10
CA LYS A 81 16.90 -11.58 0.69
C LYS A 81 18.06 -11.33 1.66
N TYR A 82 17.80 -10.77 2.83
CA TYR A 82 18.76 -10.80 3.94
C TYR A 82 18.02 -11.07 5.25
N THR A 83 17.75 -12.35 5.48
CA THR A 83 18.09 -12.91 6.78
C THR A 83 18.74 -14.26 6.50
N ASP A 84 20.06 -14.23 6.41
CA ASP A 84 20.90 -15.39 6.60
C ASP A 84 20.56 -15.94 8.00
N ALA A 85 19.81 -17.03 8.04
CA ALA A 85 19.73 -17.86 9.24
C ALA A 85 20.43 -19.15 8.88
N SER A 86 21.74 -19.13 9.08
CA SER A 86 22.57 -20.31 9.19
C SER A 86 21.84 -21.35 10.04
N LYS A 87 21.38 -22.42 9.40
CA LYS A 87 21.26 -23.78 9.93
C LYS A 87 21.49 -24.77 8.81
#